data_AF-A0A535IX38-F1
#
_entry.id   AF-A0A535IX38-F1
#
_cell.length_a   1.000
_cell.length_b   1.000
_cell.length_c   1.000
_cell.angle_alpha   90.00
_cell.angle_beta   90.00
_cell.angle_gamma   90.00
#
_symmetry.space_group_name_H-M   'P 1'
#
loop_
_entity.id
_entity.type
_entity.pdbx_description
1 polymer ?
#
loop_
_entity_poly.entity_id
_entity_poly.type
_entity_poly.pdbx_seq_one_letter_code
_entity_poly.pdbx_strand_id
1 'polypeptide(L)'
;MPKERRGKTIRRIVAFFRPYRPQVAIVLVAILATSLIGLVNPYLLKLLIDEVIVGRHYERLNLYVGLMIALPIGSGLIGVGQSYLNNIIGQNVMQDLRNALYAHLQRMPLRFFTETRTGEIQSRLANDVGGVQAVVTDTASSVTSNLAIAISTIVAMFLIDWRLTVMSLGLLPFFMYLTYRVGKVRREVSGETQKSLAEISALTEET
;
A
#
# COMPACT_ATOMS: atom_id res chain seq x y z
N MET A 1 0.39 24.18 5.18
CA MET A 1 1.65 23.92 5.93
C MET A 1 2.86 24.21 5.04
N PRO A 2 3.94 24.83 5.56
CA PRO A 2 5.13 25.17 4.78
C PRO A 2 5.89 23.90 4.31
N LYS A 3 6.46 23.92 3.10
CA LYS A 3 7.13 22.77 2.45
C LYS A 3 8.26 22.15 3.28
N GLU A 4 8.99 22.96 4.07
CA GLU A 4 10.12 22.50 4.90
C GLU A 4 9.71 21.62 6.09
N ARG A 5 8.49 21.80 6.64
CA ARG A 5 8.00 20.99 7.76
C ARG A 5 7.57 19.58 7.30
N ARG A 6 7.06 19.42 6.06
CA ARG A 6 6.64 18.12 5.49
C ARG A 6 7.79 17.12 5.41
N GLY A 7 8.98 17.54 4.96
CA GLY A 7 10.13 16.65 4.81
C GLY A 7 10.64 16.09 6.14
N LYS A 8 10.67 16.91 7.19
CA LYS A 8 11.06 16.47 8.55
C LYS A 8 10.06 15.48 9.14
N THR A 9 8.76 15.70 8.94
CA THR A 9 7.72 14.77 9.43
C THR A 9 7.81 13.42 8.72
N ILE A 10 7.96 13.39 7.40
CA ILE A 10 8.13 12.14 6.63
C ILE A 10 9.38 11.38 7.08
N ARG A 11 10.51 12.06 7.26
CA ARG A 11 11.74 11.42 7.74
C ARG A 11 11.58 10.80 9.12
N ARG A 12 10.80 11.43 10.01
CA ARG A 12 10.53 10.93 11.36
C ARG A 12 9.63 9.68 11.34
N ILE A 13 8.65 9.66 10.43
CA ILE A 13 7.79 8.51 10.18
C ILE A 13 8.60 7.33 9.64
N VAL A 14 9.42 7.56 8.62
CA VAL A 14 10.27 6.52 8.02
C VAL A 14 11.28 5.96 9.02
N ALA A 15 11.67 6.73 10.05
CA ALA A 15 12.54 6.24 11.11
C ALA A 15 11.90 5.14 11.97
N PHE A 16 10.57 5.14 12.15
CA PHE A 16 9.85 4.07 12.87
C PHE A 16 9.85 2.73 12.12
N PHE A 17 10.08 2.73 10.80
CA PHE A 17 10.23 1.51 10.01
C PHE A 17 11.64 0.91 10.08
N ARG A 18 12.63 1.67 10.60
CA ARG A 18 14.03 1.23 10.69
C ARG A 18 14.24 -0.09 11.47
N PRO A 19 13.52 -0.39 12.57
CA PRO A 19 13.65 -1.66 13.29
C PRO A 19 13.15 -2.86 12.48
N TYR A 20 12.21 -2.65 11.55
CA TYR A 20 11.52 -3.69 10.80
C TYR A 20 12.16 -4.02 9.43
N ARG A 21 13.34 -3.45 9.14
CA ARG A 21 14.13 -3.72 7.93
C ARG A 21 14.32 -5.20 7.57
N PRO A 22 14.62 -6.13 8.49
CA PRO A 22 14.77 -7.54 8.11
C PRO A 22 13.46 -8.15 7.60
N GLN A 23 12.33 -7.78 8.20
CA GLN A 23 11.02 -8.27 7.79
C GLN A 23 10.61 -7.69 6.44
N VAL A 24 10.89 -6.39 6.21
CA VAL A 24 10.72 -5.76 4.89
C VAL A 24 11.58 -6.45 3.83
N ALA A 25 12.83 -6.81 4.15
CA ALA A 25 13.70 -7.53 3.23
C ALA A 25 13.15 -8.94 2.89
N ILE A 26 12.59 -9.66 3.86
CA ILE A 26 11.92 -10.95 3.64
C ILE A 26 10.73 -10.79 2.69
N VAL A 27 9.87 -9.77 2.92
CA VAL A 27 8.75 -9.48 2.02
C VAL A 27 9.26 -9.19 0.61
N LEU A 28 10.33 -8.41 0.48
CA LEU A 28 10.92 -8.03 -0.82
C LEU A 28 11.47 -9.25 -1.57
N VAL A 29 12.18 -10.15 -0.87
CA VAL A 29 12.67 -11.42 -1.44
C VAL A 29 11.49 -12.32 -1.84
N ALA A 30 10.46 -12.40 -1.01
CA ALA A 30 9.26 -13.16 -1.34
C ALA A 30 8.55 -12.58 -2.57
N ILE A 31 8.50 -11.24 -2.72
CA ILE A 31 7.90 -10.58 -3.89
C ILE A 31 8.68 -10.94 -5.14
N LEU A 32 10.01 -10.87 -5.09
CA LEU A 32 10.85 -11.27 -6.21
C LEU A 32 10.61 -12.75 -6.57
N ALA A 33 10.58 -13.64 -5.58
CA ALA A 33 10.31 -15.05 -5.80
C ALA A 33 8.93 -15.30 -6.43
N THR A 34 7.87 -14.68 -5.92
CA THR A 34 6.51 -14.83 -6.49
C THR A 34 6.38 -14.19 -7.86
N SER A 35 7.04 -13.07 -8.11
CA SER A 35 7.14 -12.47 -9.45
C SER A 35 7.78 -13.44 -10.43
N LEU A 36 8.93 -14.06 -10.09
CA LEU A 36 9.57 -15.07 -10.95
C LEU A 36 8.66 -16.27 -11.21
N ILE A 37 8.00 -16.81 -10.19
CA ILE A 37 7.03 -17.92 -10.34
C ILE A 37 5.88 -17.50 -11.25
N GLY A 38 5.40 -16.25 -11.11
CA GLY A 38 4.34 -15.69 -11.94
C GLY A 38 4.70 -15.67 -13.43
N LEU A 39 5.99 -15.56 -13.78
CA LEU A 39 6.46 -15.62 -15.18
C LEU A 39 6.43 -17.03 -15.77
N VAL A 40 6.47 -18.06 -14.92
CA VAL A 40 6.43 -19.45 -15.38
C VAL A 40 5.07 -19.77 -15.99
N ASN A 41 3.98 -19.16 -15.50
CA ASN A 41 2.62 -19.43 -15.98
C ASN A 41 2.40 -19.04 -17.47
N PRO A 42 2.71 -17.81 -17.94
CA PRO A 42 2.60 -17.48 -19.36
C PRO A 42 3.54 -18.31 -20.25
N TYR A 43 4.72 -18.70 -19.73
CA TYR A 43 5.62 -19.60 -20.45
C TYR A 43 5.05 -21.02 -20.59
N LEU A 44 4.42 -21.54 -19.53
CA LEU A 44 3.70 -22.83 -19.57
C LEU A 44 2.51 -22.77 -20.54
N LEU A 45 1.79 -21.66 -20.58
CA LEU A 45 0.68 -21.46 -21.51
C LEU A 45 1.17 -21.49 -22.97
N LYS A 46 2.32 -20.87 -23.26
CA LYS A 46 2.96 -20.96 -24.57
C LYS A 46 3.31 -22.40 -24.94
N LEU A 47 4.01 -23.12 -24.05
CA LEU A 47 4.38 -24.54 -24.26
C LEU A 47 3.16 -25.43 -24.47
N LEU A 48 2.07 -25.19 -23.73
CA LEU A 48 0.83 -25.93 -23.85
C LEU A 48 0.19 -25.72 -25.23
N ILE A 49 0.16 -24.48 -25.73
CA ILE A 49 -0.37 -24.19 -27.07
C ILE A 49 0.52 -24.81 -28.15
N ASP A 50 1.82 -24.54 -28.11
CA ASP A 50 2.76 -24.88 -29.18
C ASP A 50 3.05 -26.41 -29.24
N GLU A 51 3.30 -27.07 -28.11
CA GLU A 51 3.68 -28.49 -28.09
C GLU A 51 2.47 -29.45 -28.02
N VAL A 52 1.42 -29.07 -27.31
CA VAL A 52 0.31 -30.00 -27.03
C VAL A 52 -0.85 -29.81 -28.00
N ILE A 53 -1.31 -28.58 -28.22
CA ILE A 53 -2.45 -28.31 -29.09
C ILE A 53 -2.03 -28.40 -30.57
N VAL A 54 -0.92 -27.76 -30.95
CA VAL A 54 -0.43 -27.76 -32.33
C VAL A 54 0.40 -29.02 -32.62
N GLY A 55 1.31 -29.41 -31.72
CA GLY A 55 2.18 -30.59 -31.86
C GLY A 55 1.51 -31.95 -31.61
N ARG A 56 0.28 -32.00 -31.09
CA ARG A 56 -0.49 -33.22 -30.75
C ARG A 56 0.17 -34.18 -29.74
N HIS A 57 1.09 -33.69 -28.90
CA HIS A 57 1.73 -34.49 -27.85
C HIS A 57 0.96 -34.44 -26.51
N TYR A 58 -0.16 -35.16 -26.44
CA TYR A 58 -1.06 -35.14 -25.26
C TYR A 58 -0.47 -35.74 -23.98
N GLU A 59 0.61 -36.51 -24.05
CA GLU A 59 1.26 -37.12 -22.89
C GLU A 59 1.77 -36.07 -21.88
N ARG A 60 2.17 -34.89 -22.35
CA ARG A 60 2.64 -33.78 -21.49
C ARG A 60 1.54 -32.85 -21.01
N LEU A 61 0.31 -33.03 -21.50
CA LEU A 61 -0.83 -32.17 -21.16
C LEU A 61 -1.10 -32.16 -19.65
N ASN A 62 -1.17 -33.35 -19.04
CA ASN A 62 -1.48 -33.48 -17.60
C ASN A 62 -0.39 -32.83 -16.73
N LEU A 63 0.88 -32.89 -17.15
CA LEU A 63 1.98 -32.25 -16.43
C LEU A 63 1.89 -30.72 -16.49
N TYR A 64 1.67 -30.15 -17.68
CA TYR A 64 1.58 -28.69 -17.84
C TYR A 64 0.33 -28.11 -17.17
N VAL A 65 -0.82 -28.77 -17.32
CA VAL A 65 -2.06 -28.38 -16.62
C VAL A 65 -1.88 -28.51 -15.11
N GLY A 66 -1.24 -29.58 -14.63
CA GLY A 66 -0.92 -29.77 -13.22
C GLY A 66 -0.03 -28.64 -12.68
N LEU A 67 1.02 -28.25 -13.41
CA LEU A 67 1.88 -27.12 -13.04
C LEU A 67 1.16 -25.78 -13.08
N MET A 68 0.30 -25.55 -14.06
CA MET A 68 -0.52 -24.33 -14.17
C MET A 68 -1.52 -24.19 -13.01
N ILE A 69 -1.88 -25.27 -12.32
CA ILE A 69 -2.70 -25.25 -11.11
C ILE A 69 -1.82 -25.13 -9.86
N ALA A 70 -0.77 -25.94 -9.77
CA ALA A 70 0.09 -26.04 -8.58
C ALA A 70 0.88 -24.74 -8.33
N LEU A 71 1.43 -24.10 -9.38
CA LEU A 71 2.23 -22.89 -9.23
C LEU A 71 1.43 -21.70 -8.70
N PRO A 72 0.22 -21.39 -9.22
CA PRO A 72 -0.64 -20.37 -8.63
C PRO A 72 -1.00 -20.66 -7.17
N ILE A 73 -1.32 -21.91 -6.82
CA ILE A 73 -1.61 -22.29 -5.43
C ILE A 73 -0.40 -22.01 -4.53
N GLY A 74 0.80 -22.44 -4.95
CA GLY A 74 2.04 -22.17 -4.21
C GLY A 74 2.32 -20.67 -4.07
N SER A 75 2.18 -19.91 -5.16
CA SER A 75 2.35 -18.45 -5.14
C SER A 75 1.31 -17.76 -4.24
N GLY A 76 0.07 -18.28 -4.21
CA GLY A 76 -0.99 -17.80 -3.34
C GLY A 76 -0.70 -18.02 -1.86
N LEU A 77 -0.18 -19.20 -1.49
CA LEU A 77 0.25 -19.49 -0.12
C LEU A 77 1.39 -18.57 0.32
N ILE A 78 2.37 -18.33 -0.55
CA ILE A 78 3.42 -17.32 -0.30
C ILE A 78 2.79 -15.93 -0.14
N GLY A 79 1.81 -15.58 -0.99
CA GLY A 79 1.04 -14.35 -0.90
C GLY A 79 0.32 -14.15 0.43
N VAL A 80 -0.26 -15.21 1.00
CA VAL A 80 -0.85 -15.18 2.35
C VAL A 80 0.23 -14.87 3.39
N GLY A 81 1.38 -15.54 3.33
CA GLY A 81 2.51 -15.27 4.22
C GLY A 81 3.04 -13.83 4.10
N GLN A 82 3.13 -13.30 2.89
CA GLN A 82 3.50 -11.91 2.63
C GLN A 82 2.49 -10.94 3.23
N SER A 83 1.19 -11.18 3.02
CA SER A 83 0.10 -10.36 3.58
C SER A 83 0.14 -10.37 5.11
N TYR A 84 0.34 -11.54 5.71
CA TYR A 84 0.48 -11.69 7.15
C TYR A 84 1.68 -10.93 7.71
N LEU A 85 2.86 -11.08 7.09
CA LEU A 85 4.08 -10.39 7.53
C LEU A 85 3.96 -8.86 7.36
N ASN A 86 3.35 -8.41 6.26
CA ASN A 86 3.04 -6.99 6.05
C ASN A 86 2.12 -6.44 7.14
N ASN A 87 1.08 -7.19 7.52
CA ASN A 87 0.18 -6.80 8.60
C ASN A 87 0.92 -6.73 9.94
N ILE A 88 1.78 -7.71 10.25
CA ILE A 88 2.62 -7.67 11.46
C ILE A 88 3.52 -6.44 11.48
N ILE A 89 4.23 -6.15 10.39
CA ILE A 89 5.09 -4.97 10.30
C ILE A 89 4.27 -3.70 10.54
N GLY A 90 3.13 -3.55 9.85
CA GLY A 90 2.26 -2.39 9.99
C GLY A 90 1.75 -2.21 11.43
N GLN A 91 1.29 -3.29 12.07
CA GLN A 91 0.79 -3.26 13.45
C GLN A 91 1.88 -3.03 14.49
N ASN A 92 3.09 -3.54 14.29
CA ASN A 92 4.18 -3.31 15.23
C ASN A 92 4.70 -1.86 15.13
N VAL A 93 4.86 -1.33 13.91
CA VAL A 93 5.14 0.10 13.70
C VAL A 93 4.05 0.96 14.36
N MET A 94 2.79 0.52 14.30
CA MET A 94 1.67 1.17 14.95
C MET A 94 1.83 1.24 16.45
N GLN A 95 2.17 0.12 17.06
CA GLN A 95 2.36 0.01 18.49
C GLN A 95 3.50 0.92 18.96
N ASP A 96 4.62 0.96 18.24
CA ASP A 96 5.74 1.84 18.55
C ASP A 96 5.38 3.32 18.46
N LEU A 97 4.62 3.70 17.44
CA LEU A 97 4.14 5.06 17.28
C LEU A 97 3.23 5.47 18.45
N ARG A 98 2.29 4.58 18.82
CA ARG A 98 1.38 4.79 19.96
C ARG A 98 2.16 4.96 21.26
N ASN A 99 3.12 4.08 21.52
CA ASN A 99 3.97 4.15 22.71
C ASN A 99 4.77 5.46 22.76
N ALA A 100 5.36 5.89 21.65
CA ALA A 100 6.10 7.14 21.58
C ALA A 100 5.21 8.37 21.82
N LEU A 101 3.99 8.35 21.27
CA LEU A 101 3.01 9.42 21.46
C LEU A 101 2.53 9.49 22.92
N TYR A 102 2.14 8.36 23.51
CA TYR A 102 1.72 8.30 24.92
C TYR A 102 2.84 8.75 25.86
N ALA A 103 4.08 8.31 25.63
CA ALA A 103 5.23 8.74 26.42
C ALA A 103 5.49 10.25 26.31
N HIS A 104 5.22 10.85 25.15
CA HIS A 104 5.34 12.30 24.98
C HIS A 104 4.23 13.06 25.72
N LEU A 105 2.99 12.58 25.63
CA LEU A 105 1.84 13.16 26.32
C LEU A 105 1.99 13.13 27.85
N GLN A 106 2.49 12.03 28.40
CA GLN A 106 2.73 11.89 29.83
C GLN A 106 3.80 12.86 30.37
N ARG A 107 4.68 13.37 29.52
CA ARG A 107 5.75 14.31 29.90
C ARG A 107 5.37 15.78 29.68
N MET A 108 4.16 16.07 29.20
CA MET A 108 3.71 17.44 29.00
C MET A 108 3.34 18.11 30.33
N PRO A 109 3.62 19.42 30.47
CA PRO A 109 3.30 20.15 31.69
C PRO A 109 1.78 20.24 31.92
N LEU A 110 1.35 20.21 33.18
CA LEU A 110 -0.07 20.29 33.56
C LEU A 110 -0.78 21.51 32.94
N ARG A 111 -0.04 22.60 32.73
CA ARG A 111 -0.52 23.82 32.08
C ARG A 111 -1.13 23.58 30.68
N PHE A 112 -0.56 22.65 29.92
CA PHE A 112 -1.11 22.24 28.61
C PHE A 112 -2.51 21.62 28.75
N PHE A 113 -2.74 20.90 29.85
CA PHE A 113 -4.03 20.26 30.13
C PHE A 113 -5.05 21.19 30.78
N THR A 114 -4.61 22.30 31.40
CA THR A 114 -5.50 23.28 32.05
C THR A 114 -5.88 24.47 31.15
N GLU A 115 -5.08 24.81 30.14
CA GLU A 115 -5.40 25.89 29.17
C GLU A 115 -6.39 25.44 28.07
N THR A 116 -6.68 24.13 27.95
CA THR A 116 -7.53 23.57 26.89
C THR A 116 -8.74 22.87 27.52
N ARG A 117 -9.97 23.11 26.99
CA ARG A 117 -11.19 22.44 27.50
C ARG A 117 -11.01 20.90 27.44
N THR A 118 -11.32 20.19 28.51
CA THR A 118 -11.07 18.75 28.69
C THR A 118 -11.61 17.88 27.54
N GLY A 119 -12.76 18.25 26.96
CA GLY A 119 -13.35 17.55 25.80
C GLY A 119 -12.58 17.75 24.48
N GLU A 120 -11.89 18.87 24.31
CA GLU A 120 -11.06 19.15 23.13
C GLU A 120 -9.76 18.33 23.18
N ILE A 121 -9.21 18.10 24.37
CA ILE A 121 -8.05 17.23 24.57
C ILE A 121 -8.42 15.78 24.22
N GLN A 122 -9.55 15.26 24.73
CA GLN A 122 -10.01 13.90 24.38
C GLN A 122 -10.28 13.75 22.88
N SER A 123 -10.91 14.73 22.24
CA SER A 123 -11.17 14.70 20.79
C SER A 123 -9.88 14.74 19.97
N ARG A 124 -8.91 15.59 20.31
CA ARG A 124 -7.59 15.62 19.66
C ARG A 124 -6.80 14.33 19.90
N LEU A 125 -6.89 13.75 21.10
CA LEU A 125 -6.22 12.49 21.42
C LEU A 125 -6.82 11.29 20.69
N ALA A 126 -8.12 11.29 20.42
CA ALA A 126 -8.79 10.20 19.72
C ALA A 126 -8.72 10.38 18.20
N ASN A 127 -9.09 11.56 17.71
CA ASN A 127 -9.26 11.82 16.28
C ASN A 127 -7.97 12.25 15.58
N ASP A 128 -7.18 13.17 16.14
CA ASP A 128 -5.95 13.61 15.47
C ASP A 128 -4.86 12.55 15.57
N VAL A 129 -4.77 11.85 16.71
CA VAL A 129 -3.89 10.69 16.85
C VAL A 129 -4.33 9.60 15.90
N GLY A 130 -5.62 9.26 15.82
CA GLY A 130 -6.15 8.27 14.89
C GLY A 130 -5.93 8.64 13.41
N GLY A 131 -6.04 9.92 13.05
CA GLY A 131 -5.78 10.41 11.70
C GLY A 131 -4.29 10.35 11.33
N VAL A 132 -3.41 10.79 12.24
CA VAL A 132 -1.96 10.63 12.08
C VAL A 132 -1.61 9.14 12.05
N GLN A 133 -2.28 8.33 12.85
CA GLN A 133 -2.13 6.87 12.90
C GLN A 133 -2.41 6.24 11.52
N ALA A 134 -3.52 6.54 10.86
CA ALA A 134 -3.85 5.97 9.55
C ALA A 134 -2.86 6.42 8.44
N VAL A 135 -2.44 7.69 8.46
CA VAL A 135 -1.54 8.27 7.46
C VAL A 135 -0.11 7.77 7.62
N VAL A 136 0.36 7.61 8.86
CA VAL A 136 1.74 7.23 9.15
C VAL A 136 1.99 5.75 8.95
N THR A 137 0.96 4.92 9.10
CA THR A 137 1.17 3.49 9.31
C THR A 137 0.56 2.67 8.20
N ASP A 138 -0.74 2.80 7.93
CA ASP A 138 -1.39 2.07 6.84
C ASP A 138 -0.90 2.60 5.51
N THR A 139 -0.95 3.92 5.32
CA THR A 139 -0.52 4.51 4.05
C THR A 139 0.98 4.30 3.81
N ALA A 140 1.84 4.45 4.81
CA ALA A 140 3.28 4.26 4.62
C ALA A 140 3.66 2.80 4.36
N SER A 141 3.07 1.85 5.10
CA SER A 141 3.31 0.41 4.89
C SER A 141 2.79 -0.02 3.53
N SER A 142 1.57 0.38 3.16
CA SER A 142 0.99 0.07 1.85
C SER A 142 1.76 0.73 0.72
N VAL A 143 2.19 1.99 0.83
CA VAL A 143 3.01 2.65 -0.20
C VAL A 143 4.35 1.93 -0.36
N THR A 144 5.00 1.55 0.73
CA THR A 144 6.28 0.82 0.67
C THR A 144 6.11 -0.54 0.00
N SER A 145 5.09 -1.31 0.41
CA SER A 145 4.79 -2.61 -0.19
C SER A 145 4.39 -2.48 -1.67
N ASN A 146 3.53 -1.51 -2.00
CA ASN A 146 3.09 -1.28 -3.37
C ASN A 146 4.25 -0.83 -4.27
N LEU A 147 5.17 -0.01 -3.77
CA LEU A 147 6.39 0.35 -4.49
C LEU A 147 7.29 -0.87 -4.71
N ALA A 148 7.49 -1.71 -3.69
CA ALA A 148 8.27 -2.93 -3.83
C ALA A 148 7.66 -3.87 -4.87
N ILE A 149 6.34 -4.05 -4.85
CA ILE A 149 5.60 -4.82 -5.86
C ILE A 149 5.77 -4.17 -7.24
N ALA A 150 5.52 -2.87 -7.38
CA ALA A 150 5.61 -2.17 -8.65
C ALA A 150 7.01 -2.27 -9.27
N ILE A 151 8.07 -2.02 -8.49
CA ILE A 151 9.46 -2.11 -8.95
C ILE A 151 9.78 -3.55 -9.37
N SER A 152 9.44 -4.54 -8.54
CA SER A 152 9.72 -5.95 -8.82
C SER A 152 9.00 -6.41 -10.09
N THR A 153 7.75 -6.02 -10.27
CA THR A 153 6.96 -6.32 -11.47
C THR A 153 7.56 -5.66 -12.71
N ILE A 154 7.94 -4.37 -12.65
CA ILE A 154 8.57 -3.68 -13.79
C ILE A 154 9.88 -4.37 -14.17
N VAL A 155 10.71 -4.73 -13.19
CA VAL A 155 11.96 -5.47 -13.42
C VAL A 155 11.67 -6.82 -14.09
N ALA A 156 10.69 -7.58 -13.58
CA ALA A 156 10.30 -8.85 -14.14
C ALA A 156 9.79 -8.73 -15.58
N MET A 157 8.96 -7.72 -15.87
CA MET A 157 8.47 -7.44 -17.23
C MET A 157 9.63 -7.10 -18.19
N PHE A 158 10.57 -6.25 -17.75
CA PHE A 158 11.75 -5.89 -18.53
C PHE A 158 12.64 -7.10 -18.87
N LEU A 159 12.76 -8.05 -17.93
CA LEU A 159 13.51 -9.29 -18.14
C LEU A 159 12.87 -10.22 -19.17
N ILE A 160 11.54 -10.20 -19.33
CA ILE A 160 10.83 -11.00 -20.33
C ILE A 160 10.92 -10.36 -21.70
N ASP A 161 10.42 -9.12 -21.83
CA ASP A 161 10.41 -8.39 -23.08
C ASP A 161 10.40 -6.88 -22.81
N TRP A 162 11.57 -6.26 -22.99
CA TRP A 162 11.74 -4.83 -22.79
C TRP A 162 10.94 -3.98 -23.78
N ARG A 163 10.64 -4.47 -24.99
CA ARG A 163 9.91 -3.72 -26.03
C ARG A 163 8.44 -3.62 -25.66
N LEU A 164 7.83 -4.74 -25.28
CA LEU A 164 6.45 -4.76 -24.81
C LEU A 164 6.30 -3.96 -23.51
N THR A 165 7.28 -4.07 -22.61
CA THR A 165 7.28 -3.30 -21.35
C THR A 165 7.30 -1.80 -21.60
N VAL A 166 8.15 -1.31 -22.50
CA VAL A 166 8.21 0.12 -22.86
C VAL A 166 6.90 0.59 -23.51
N MET A 167 6.30 -0.22 -24.40
CA MET A 167 4.98 0.08 -24.96
C MET A 167 3.90 0.19 -23.87
N SER A 168 3.86 -0.76 -22.92
CA SER A 168 2.90 -0.73 -21.81
C SER A 168 3.14 0.45 -20.87
N LEU A 169 4.39 0.75 -20.51
CA LEU A 169 4.75 1.90 -19.68
C LEU A 169 4.44 3.23 -20.38
N GLY A 170 4.44 3.28 -21.72
CA GLY A 170 4.01 4.45 -22.49
C GLY A 170 2.54 4.83 -22.26
N LEU A 171 1.68 3.86 -21.93
CA LEU A 171 0.26 4.11 -21.62
C LEU A 171 0.03 4.64 -20.19
N LEU A 172 0.95 4.36 -19.25
CA LEU A 172 0.84 4.83 -17.86
C LEU A 172 0.63 6.35 -17.71
N PRO A 173 1.40 7.25 -18.36
CA PRO A 173 1.20 8.69 -18.20
C PRO A 173 -0.19 9.15 -18.64
N PHE A 174 -0.78 8.52 -19.66
CA PHE A 174 -2.15 8.80 -20.09
C PHE A 174 -3.17 8.44 -18.99
N PHE A 175 -3.07 7.24 -18.41
CA PHE A 175 -3.93 6.85 -17.30
C PHE A 175 -3.71 7.69 -16.05
N MET A 176 -2.45 8.00 -15.70
CA MET A 176 -2.13 8.87 -14.57
C MET A 176 -2.75 10.26 -14.74
N TYR A 177 -2.72 10.82 -15.95
CA TYR A 177 -3.36 12.09 -16.24
C TYR A 177 -4.88 12.04 -16.04
N LEU A 178 -5.53 10.98 -16.52
CA LEU A 178 -6.97 10.78 -16.38
C LEU A 178 -7.36 10.62 -14.90
N THR A 179 -6.64 9.78 -14.15
CA THR A 179 -6.85 9.59 -12.71
C THR A 179 -6.64 10.88 -11.93
N TYR A 180 -5.60 11.67 -12.27
CA TYR A 180 -5.35 12.96 -11.66
C TYR A 180 -6.51 13.94 -11.88
N ARG A 181 -7.02 14.02 -13.11
CA ARG A 181 -8.18 14.86 -13.45
C ARG A 181 -9.42 14.48 -12.65
N VAL A 182 -9.76 13.19 -12.62
CA VAL A 182 -10.91 12.67 -11.85
C VAL A 182 -10.74 12.93 -10.35
N GLY A 183 -9.53 12.70 -9.81
CA GLY A 183 -9.22 12.94 -8.40
C GLY A 183 -9.38 14.42 -8.01
N LYS A 184 -8.99 15.34 -8.90
CA LYS A 184 -9.17 16.79 -8.68
C LYS A 184 -10.65 17.17 -8.61
N VAL A 185 -11.45 16.70 -9.58
CA VAL A 185 -12.90 16.95 -9.61
C VAL A 185 -13.59 16.38 -8.38
N ARG A 186 -13.29 15.13 -8.02
CA ARG A 186 -13.85 14.50 -6.81
C ARG A 186 -13.56 15.30 -5.55
N ARG A 187 -12.34 15.83 -5.42
CA ARG A 187 -11.94 16.64 -4.27
C ARG A 187 -12.71 17.95 -4.16
N GLU A 188 -13.00 18.58 -5.29
CA GLU A 188 -13.80 19.81 -5.37
C GLU A 188 -15.24 19.54 -4.93
N VAL A 189 -15.87 18.51 -5.51
CA VAL A 189 -17.24 18.08 -5.15
C VAL A 189 -17.36 17.68 -3.68
N SER A 190 -16.41 16.92 -3.13
CA SER A 190 -16.40 16.58 -1.70
C SER A 190 -16.28 17.81 -0.80
N GLY A 191 -15.57 18.85 -1.25
CA GLY A 191 -15.47 20.13 -0.53
C GLY A 191 -16.80 20.90 -0.52
N GLU A 192 -17.51 20.92 -1.64
CA GLU A 192 -18.85 21.51 -1.72
C GLU A 192 -19.87 20.76 -0.85
N THR A 193 -19.84 19.42 -0.89
CA THR A 193 -20.71 18.59 -0.03
C THR A 193 -20.45 18.85 1.45
N GLN A 194 -19.19 18.99 1.86
CA GLN A 194 -18.85 19.33 3.25
C GLN A 194 -19.38 20.72 3.66
N LYS A 195 -19.36 21.71 2.76
CA LYS A 195 -19.93 23.04 3.04
C LYS A 195 -21.44 22.98 3.23
N SER A 196 -22.17 22.32 2.33
CA SER A 196 -23.63 22.17 2.48
C SER A 196 -24.02 21.40 3.74
N LEU A 197 -23.29 20.34 4.09
CA LEU A 197 -23.55 19.62 5.34
C LEU A 197 -23.34 20.51 6.56
N ALA A 198 -22.30 21.35 6.57
CA ALA A 198 -22.04 22.28 7.66
C ALA A 198 -23.15 23.35 7.79
N GLU A 199 -23.67 23.87 6.67
CA GLU A 199 -24.78 24.83 6.66
C GLU A 199 -26.08 24.22 7.20
N ILE A 200 -26.42 23.00 6.79
CA ILE A 200 -27.62 22.29 7.29
C ILE A 200 -27.49 21.99 8.79
N SER A 201 -26.31 21.57 9.24
CA SER A 201 -26.05 21.34 10.67
C SER A 201 -26.20 22.62 11.48
N ALA A 202 -25.67 23.75 11.00
CA ALA A 202 -25.78 25.04 11.68
C ALA A 202 -27.25 25.51 11.79
N LEU A 203 -28.04 25.38 10.72
CA LEU A 203 -29.46 25.75 10.74
C LEU A 203 -30.27 24.93 11.75
N THR A 204 -29.95 23.64 11.88
CA THR A 204 -30.62 22.72 12.82
C THR A 204 -30.25 23.02 14.28
N GLU A 205 -29.08 23.62 14.51
CA GLU A 205 -28.60 23.99 15.86
C GLU A 205 -29.16 25.35 16.32
N GLU A 206 -29.61 26.20 15.40
CA GLU A 206 -30.30 27.47 15.68
C GLU A 206 -31.80 27.32 15.96
N THR A 207 -32.45 26.23 15.54
CA THR A 207 -33.90 25.96 15.74
C THR A 207 -34.17 24.96 16.86
#